data_AF-A0A259LSF6-F1
#
_entry.id   AF-A0A259LSF6-F1
#
_cell.length_a   1.000
_cell.length_b   1.000
_cell.length_c   1.000
_cell.angle_alpha   90.00
_cell.angle_beta   90.00
_cell.angle_gamma   90.00
#
_symmetry.space_group_name_H-M   'P 1'
#
loop_
_entity.id
_entity.type
_entity.pdbx_description
1 polymer ?
#
loop_
_entity_poly.entity_id
_entity_poly.type
_entity_poly.pdbx_seq_one_letter_code
_entity_poly.pdbx_strand_id
1 'polypeptide(L)'
;MVTPAARREAVTILVETYEMSERRACQVIGAHRSSVRYASRRPDDTALRERMKEVAHDRRRFGYRRVHVLLKAEGLVVNRKKTERLYREEGLKVRRRRGRRRAMGTRAPIPVIARANARWSLDFVHDQLSCGRRFRVLNIVDDVTKECLGAIADVSLSGRRVIRELDHIISRRGAPEMIVSDNVLHSDTQASSGRRSSSRNFQIRALKSIAGWASATMEELAAIANTGSMRSVVAGPHRP
;
A
#
# COMPACT_ATOMS: atom_id res chain seq x y z
N MET A 1 -30.68 16.85 -18.74
CA MET A 1 -30.90 16.26 -20.09
C MET A 1 -31.55 14.89 -19.89
N VAL A 2 -32.75 14.65 -20.43
CA VAL A 2 -33.47 13.36 -20.25
C VAL A 2 -32.90 12.31 -21.20
N THR A 3 -32.61 11.10 -20.70
CA THR A 3 -32.05 10.02 -21.53
C THR A 3 -33.09 9.44 -22.49
N PRO A 4 -32.68 8.90 -23.66
CA PRO A 4 -33.61 8.22 -24.56
C PRO A 4 -34.39 7.08 -23.90
N ALA A 5 -33.79 6.37 -22.94
CA ALA A 5 -34.46 5.32 -22.18
C ALA A 5 -35.61 5.85 -21.32
N ALA A 6 -35.37 6.92 -20.56
CA ALA A 6 -36.39 7.56 -19.74
C ALA A 6 -37.54 8.14 -20.61
N ARG A 7 -37.25 8.63 -21.81
CA ARG A 7 -38.29 9.05 -22.76
C ARG A 7 -39.15 7.88 -23.26
N ARG A 8 -38.58 6.69 -23.49
CA ARG A 8 -39.37 5.51 -23.88
C ARG A 8 -40.27 5.06 -22.75
N GLU A 9 -39.74 4.98 -21.54
CA GLU A 9 -40.48 4.62 -20.34
C GLU A 9 -41.65 5.56 -20.08
N ALA A 10 -41.43 6.87 -20.20
CA ALA A 10 -42.49 7.87 -20.07
C ALA A 10 -43.59 7.70 -21.14
N VAL A 11 -43.24 7.34 -22.38
CA VAL A 11 -44.22 7.04 -23.43
C VAL A 11 -45.03 5.79 -23.08
N THR A 12 -44.39 4.73 -22.57
CA THR A 12 -45.09 3.51 -22.12
C THR A 12 -46.08 3.82 -21.00
N ILE A 13 -45.68 4.60 -19.99
CA ILE A 13 -46.57 5.01 -18.89
C ILE A 13 -47.79 5.79 -19.41
N LEU A 14 -47.60 6.72 -20.35
CA LEU A 14 -48.72 7.49 -20.92
C LEU A 14 -49.70 6.62 -21.72
N VAL A 15 -49.19 5.62 -22.42
CA VAL A 15 -50.04 4.69 -23.17
C VAL A 15 -50.82 3.76 -22.23
N GLU A 16 -50.16 3.22 -21.20
CA GLU A 16 -50.76 2.24 -20.29
C GLU A 16 -51.66 2.88 -19.23
N THR A 17 -51.28 4.02 -18.66
CA THR A 17 -51.97 4.65 -17.52
C THR A 17 -53.08 5.60 -17.96
N TYR A 18 -52.89 6.28 -19.11
CA TYR A 18 -53.82 7.30 -19.60
C TYR A 18 -54.51 6.89 -20.91
N GLU A 19 -54.38 5.62 -21.31
CA GLU A 19 -54.95 5.03 -22.54
C GLU A 19 -54.68 5.87 -23.80
N MET A 20 -53.55 6.59 -23.81
CA MET A 20 -53.20 7.47 -24.92
C MET A 20 -52.70 6.64 -26.11
N SER A 21 -53.03 7.06 -27.33
CA SER A 21 -52.36 6.49 -28.50
C SER A 21 -50.85 6.75 -28.45
N GLU A 22 -50.04 5.77 -28.86
CA GLU A 22 -48.57 5.87 -28.93
C GLU A 22 -48.12 7.16 -29.64
N ARG A 23 -48.87 7.58 -30.68
CA ARG A 23 -48.61 8.80 -31.45
C ARG A 23 -48.73 10.06 -30.58
N ARG A 24 -49.79 10.15 -29.78
CA ARG A 24 -50.04 11.29 -28.89
C ARG A 24 -49.04 11.30 -27.73
N ALA A 25 -48.77 10.14 -27.14
CA ALA A 25 -47.76 10.01 -26.09
C ALA A 25 -46.35 10.42 -26.56
N CYS A 26 -45.95 10.01 -27.78
CA CYS A 26 -44.68 10.41 -28.38
C CYS A 26 -44.58 11.93 -28.63
N GLN A 27 -45.68 12.58 -29.04
CA GLN A 27 -45.72 14.03 -29.24
C GLN A 27 -45.55 14.79 -27.92
N VAL A 28 -46.27 14.37 -26.86
CA VAL A 28 -46.19 15.00 -25.53
C VAL A 28 -44.79 14.91 -24.94
N ILE A 29 -44.13 13.76 -25.08
CA ILE A 29 -42.77 13.51 -24.54
C ILE A 29 -41.65 14.07 -25.45
N GLY A 30 -41.96 14.40 -26.71
CA GLY A 30 -40.93 14.76 -27.70
C GLY A 30 -40.01 13.58 -28.03
N ALA A 31 -40.57 12.37 -28.13
CA ALA A 31 -39.85 11.15 -28.49
C ALA A 31 -40.15 10.72 -29.92
N HIS A 32 -39.12 10.35 -30.68
CA HIS A 32 -39.33 9.81 -32.03
C HIS A 32 -39.83 8.36 -31.97
N ARG A 33 -40.90 8.05 -32.71
CA ARG A 33 -41.56 6.72 -32.72
C ARG A 33 -40.61 5.56 -33.05
N SER A 34 -39.63 5.75 -33.94
CA SER A 34 -38.65 4.69 -34.25
C SER A 34 -37.76 4.35 -33.05
N SER A 35 -37.46 5.31 -32.18
CA SER A 35 -36.71 5.09 -30.95
C SER A 35 -37.56 4.38 -29.89
N VAL A 36 -38.86 4.69 -29.83
CA VAL A 36 -39.81 4.02 -28.92
C VAL A 36 -40.01 2.56 -29.32
N ARG A 37 -40.16 2.29 -30.62
CA ARG A 37 -40.33 0.94 -31.18
C ARG A 37 -39.05 0.12 -31.27
N TYR A 38 -37.89 0.72 -30.97
CA TYR A 38 -36.61 0.04 -31.11
C TYR A 38 -36.46 -1.07 -30.08
N ALA A 39 -36.52 -2.32 -30.55
CA ALA A 39 -36.16 -3.50 -29.78
C ALA A 39 -34.70 -3.88 -30.06
N SER A 40 -33.88 -3.94 -29.02
CA SER A 40 -32.48 -4.35 -29.12
C SER A 40 -32.39 -5.84 -29.46
N ARG A 41 -32.07 -6.18 -30.72
CA ARG A 41 -31.77 -7.55 -31.15
C ARG A 41 -30.33 -7.89 -30.76
N ARG A 42 -30.11 -8.43 -29.56
CA ARG A 42 -28.81 -8.98 -29.15
C ARG A 42 -28.81 -10.50 -29.41
N PRO A 43 -27.74 -11.05 -30.01
CA PRO A 43 -27.56 -12.50 -30.07
C PRO A 43 -27.54 -13.08 -28.66
N ASP A 44 -27.98 -14.33 -28.53
CA ASP A 44 -27.82 -15.06 -27.29
C ASP A 44 -26.32 -15.27 -27.00
N ASP A 45 -25.86 -14.69 -25.90
CA ASP A 45 -24.47 -14.75 -25.45
C ASP A 45 -24.26 -15.86 -24.41
N THR A 46 -25.26 -16.72 -24.16
CA THR A 46 -25.25 -17.71 -23.06
C THR A 46 -24.06 -18.67 -23.14
N ALA A 47 -23.84 -19.33 -24.28
CA ALA A 47 -22.70 -20.25 -24.45
C ALA A 47 -21.34 -19.55 -24.26
N LEU A 48 -21.22 -18.30 -24.70
CA LEU A 48 -20.00 -17.51 -24.51
C LEU A 48 -19.78 -17.12 -23.04
N ARG A 49 -20.86 -16.83 -22.30
CA ARG A 49 -20.79 -16.51 -20.86
C ARG A 49 -20.38 -17.74 -20.05
N GLU A 50 -20.94 -18.90 -20.34
CA GLU A 50 -20.59 -20.17 -19.70
C GLU A 50 -19.11 -20.49 -19.91
N ARG A 51 -18.65 -20.47 -21.16
CA ARG A 51 -17.24 -20.70 -21.46
C ARG A 51 -16.30 -19.69 -20.81
N MET A 52 -16.72 -18.42 -20.75
CA MET A 52 -15.95 -17.37 -20.07
C MET A 52 -15.83 -17.64 -18.57
N LYS A 53 -16.89 -18.13 -17.91
CA LYS A 53 -16.89 -18.50 -16.49
C LYS A 53 -15.95 -19.66 -16.22
N GLU A 54 -15.96 -20.69 -17.06
CA GLU A 54 -15.02 -21.83 -16.96
C GLU A 54 -13.57 -21.34 -16.98
N VAL A 55 -13.20 -20.57 -18.01
CA VAL A 55 -11.83 -20.03 -18.16
C VAL A 55 -11.43 -19.15 -16.96
N ALA A 56 -12.36 -18.34 -16.46
CA ALA A 56 -12.11 -17.49 -15.30
C ALA A 56 -11.99 -18.29 -13.99
N HIS A 57 -12.73 -19.39 -13.86
CA HIS A 57 -12.68 -20.28 -12.71
C HIS A 57 -11.35 -21.06 -12.66
N ASP A 58 -10.91 -21.61 -13.78
CA ASP A 58 -9.64 -22.34 -13.91
C ASP A 58 -8.44 -21.42 -13.69
N ARG A 59 -8.54 -20.17 -14.19
CA ARG A 59 -7.45 -19.20 -14.18
C ARG A 59 -7.82 -17.92 -13.43
N ARG A 60 -8.08 -18.04 -12.13
CA ARG A 60 -8.58 -16.97 -11.22
C ARG A 60 -7.76 -15.66 -11.20
N ARG A 61 -6.53 -15.64 -11.71
CA ARG A 61 -5.67 -14.44 -11.79
C ARG A 61 -5.82 -13.68 -13.11
N PHE A 62 -6.52 -14.23 -14.09
CA PHE A 62 -6.61 -13.64 -15.41
C PHE A 62 -7.66 -12.53 -15.44
N GLY A 63 -7.24 -11.34 -15.89
CA GLY A 63 -8.14 -10.27 -16.26
C GLY A 63 -8.75 -10.49 -17.65
N TYR A 64 -9.75 -9.67 -18.01
CA TYR A 64 -10.47 -9.76 -19.29
C TYR A 64 -9.56 -9.82 -20.52
N ARG A 65 -8.38 -9.18 -20.52
CA ARG A 65 -7.44 -9.20 -21.66
C ARG A 65 -6.88 -10.59 -21.91
N ARG A 66 -6.54 -11.34 -20.86
CA ARG A 66 -6.02 -12.71 -20.98
C ARG A 66 -7.14 -13.68 -21.33
N VAL A 67 -8.32 -13.50 -20.74
CA VAL A 67 -9.52 -14.27 -21.09
C VAL A 67 -9.91 -14.05 -22.55
N HIS A 68 -9.83 -12.82 -23.06
CA HIS A 68 -10.10 -12.51 -24.47
C HIS A 68 -9.19 -13.27 -25.43
N VAL A 69 -7.89 -13.37 -25.15
CA VAL A 69 -6.96 -14.10 -26.02
C VAL A 69 -7.34 -15.57 -26.13
N LEU A 70 -7.75 -16.19 -25.01
CA LEU A 70 -8.18 -17.59 -24.98
C LEU A 70 -9.47 -17.81 -25.77
N LEU A 71 -10.48 -16.97 -25.50
CA LEU A 71 -11.76 -17.05 -26.22
C LEU A 71 -11.62 -16.73 -27.71
N LYS A 72 -10.65 -15.88 -28.09
CA LYS A 72 -10.35 -15.59 -29.48
C LYS A 72 -9.65 -16.77 -30.17
N ALA A 73 -8.76 -17.46 -29.47
CA ALA A 73 -8.11 -18.68 -29.99
C ALA A 73 -9.12 -19.81 -30.22
N GLU A 74 -10.17 -19.88 -29.39
CA GLU A 74 -11.30 -20.81 -29.54
C GLU A 74 -12.33 -20.36 -30.60
N GLY A 75 -12.13 -19.20 -31.25
CA GLY A 75 -13.06 -18.67 -32.26
C GLY A 75 -14.38 -18.09 -31.70
N LEU A 76 -14.55 -18.04 -30.38
CA LEU A 76 -15.80 -17.64 -29.72
C LEU A 76 -16.03 -16.13 -29.67
N VAL A 77 -14.95 -15.32 -29.80
CA VAL A 77 -15.07 -13.85 -29.78
C VAL A 77 -14.13 -13.18 -30.78
N VAL A 78 -14.70 -12.32 -31.63
CA VAL A 78 -13.96 -11.44 -32.53
C VAL A 78 -13.60 -10.10 -31.87
N ASN A 79 -14.55 -9.50 -31.12
CA ASN A 79 -14.40 -8.14 -30.59
C ASN A 79 -14.07 -8.13 -29.09
N ARG A 80 -12.92 -7.53 -28.73
CA ARG A 80 -12.48 -7.34 -27.34
C ARG A 80 -13.49 -6.58 -26.46
N LYS A 81 -14.21 -5.60 -27.02
CA LYS A 81 -15.23 -4.83 -26.29
C LYS A 81 -16.36 -5.74 -25.80
N LYS A 82 -16.74 -6.77 -26.58
CA LYS A 82 -17.75 -7.75 -26.20
C LYS A 82 -17.27 -8.59 -25.01
N THR A 83 -16.02 -9.08 -25.05
CA THR A 83 -15.43 -9.80 -23.91
C THR A 83 -15.42 -8.93 -22.65
N GLU A 84 -14.97 -7.68 -22.75
CA GLU A 84 -14.90 -6.80 -21.58
C GLU A 84 -16.29 -6.52 -20.97
N ARG A 85 -17.31 -6.28 -21.82
CA ARG A 85 -18.69 -6.08 -21.39
C ARG A 85 -19.21 -7.30 -20.62
N LEU A 86 -19.15 -8.47 -21.24
CA LEU A 86 -19.64 -9.72 -20.65
C LEU A 86 -18.88 -10.07 -19.37
N TYR A 87 -17.56 -9.91 -19.36
CA TYR A 87 -16.72 -10.14 -18.18
C TYR A 87 -17.09 -9.24 -16.99
N ARG A 88 -17.51 -7.99 -17.27
CA ARG A 88 -17.99 -7.06 -16.25
C ARG A 88 -19.39 -7.41 -15.77
N GLU A 89 -20.30 -7.76 -16.68
CA GLU A 89 -21.67 -8.20 -16.35
C GLU A 89 -21.68 -9.48 -15.51
N GLU A 90 -20.75 -10.42 -15.77
CA GLU A 90 -20.59 -11.66 -14.99
C GLU A 90 -19.81 -11.48 -13.67
N GLY A 91 -19.39 -10.26 -13.32
CA GLY A 91 -18.70 -10.00 -12.05
C GLY A 91 -17.32 -10.65 -11.92
N LEU A 92 -16.68 -11.07 -13.02
CA LEU A 92 -15.45 -11.86 -13.01
C LEU A 92 -14.17 -11.08 -12.66
N LYS A 93 -14.31 -9.81 -12.24
CA LYS A 93 -13.18 -8.91 -12.01
C LYS A 93 -12.27 -9.44 -10.90
N VAL A 94 -11.01 -9.69 -11.25
CA VAL A 94 -9.98 -10.14 -10.29
C VAL A 94 -9.89 -9.17 -9.11
N ARG A 95 -10.23 -9.67 -7.92
CA ARG A 95 -10.14 -8.89 -6.68
C ARG A 95 -8.67 -8.66 -6.35
N ARG A 96 -8.29 -7.41 -6.15
CA ARG A 96 -6.96 -7.07 -5.60
C ARG A 96 -6.84 -7.66 -4.20
N ARG A 97 -5.82 -8.48 -3.98
CA ARG A 97 -5.47 -8.98 -2.64
C ARG A 97 -5.13 -7.75 -1.79
N ARG A 98 -5.92 -7.48 -0.76
CA ARG A 98 -5.55 -6.46 0.24
C ARG A 98 -4.30 -6.96 0.95
N GLY A 99 -3.30 -6.10 1.09
CA GLY A 99 -2.09 -6.42 1.86
C GLY A 99 -2.48 -6.90 3.25
N ARG A 100 -1.74 -7.87 3.80
CA ARG A 100 -1.95 -8.36 5.16
C ARG A 100 -1.74 -7.17 6.11
N ARG A 101 -2.82 -6.66 6.72
CA ARG A 101 -2.68 -5.72 7.84
C ARG A 101 -1.97 -6.47 8.95
N ARG A 102 -0.79 -6.00 9.37
CA ARG A 102 -0.13 -6.51 10.56
C ARG A 102 -1.06 -6.22 11.75
N ALA A 103 -1.27 -7.21 12.61
CA ALA A 103 -2.00 -6.98 13.85
C ALA A 103 -1.24 -5.90 14.63
N MET A 104 -1.88 -4.75 14.84
CA MET A 104 -1.38 -3.74 15.74
C MET A 104 -1.66 -4.30 17.14
N GLY A 105 -0.69 -5.04 17.71
CA GLY A 105 -0.82 -5.52 19.08
C GLY A 105 -1.10 -4.35 20.01
N THR A 106 -1.83 -4.58 21.10
CA THR A 106 -2.09 -3.60 22.15
C THR A 106 -0.76 -3.09 22.69
N ARG A 107 -0.27 -1.97 22.17
CA ARG A 107 0.92 -1.30 22.71
C ARG A 107 0.49 -0.72 24.04
N ALA A 108 0.86 -1.38 25.14
CA ALA A 108 0.75 -0.76 26.46
C ALA A 108 1.52 0.58 26.42
N PRO A 109 0.92 1.70 26.86
CA PRO A 109 1.66 2.92 27.01
C PRO A 109 2.83 2.64 27.95
N ILE A 110 4.05 2.90 27.50
CA ILE A 110 5.19 2.85 28.41
C ILE A 110 5.01 4.06 29.34
N PRO A 111 4.91 3.89 30.67
CA PRO A 111 4.76 5.01 31.57
C PRO A 111 6.05 5.85 31.49
N VAL A 112 5.94 7.04 30.90
CA VAL A 112 7.01 8.04 30.88
C VAL A 112 6.74 8.98 32.05
N ILE A 113 7.77 9.26 32.87
CA ILE A 113 7.70 10.38 33.82
C ILE A 113 7.51 11.63 32.99
N ALA A 114 6.41 12.37 33.18
CA ALA A 114 6.04 13.52 32.36
C ALA A 114 6.94 14.75 32.62
N ARG A 115 8.24 14.63 32.37
CA ARG A 115 9.24 15.69 32.43
C ARG A 115 10.01 15.78 31.13
N ALA A 116 10.41 16.99 30.76
CA ALA A 116 11.31 17.19 29.63
C ALA A 116 12.62 16.40 29.83
N ASN A 117 13.18 15.87 28.75
CA ASN A 117 14.35 14.99 28.71
C ASN A 117 14.18 13.67 29.48
N ALA A 118 12.97 13.28 29.90
CA ALA A 118 12.75 11.95 30.47
C ALA A 118 13.05 10.84 29.46
N ARG A 119 12.66 11.08 28.20
CA ARG A 119 12.76 10.08 27.17
C ARG A 119 12.87 10.70 25.79
N TRP A 120 13.86 10.27 25.03
CA TRP A 120 14.00 10.62 23.63
C TRP A 120 13.65 9.41 22.75
N SER A 121 12.89 9.66 21.69
CA SER A 121 12.63 8.69 20.62
C SER A 121 13.50 9.00 19.41
N LEU A 122 14.14 7.97 18.88
CA LEU A 122 14.99 7.99 17.69
C LEU A 122 14.32 7.21 16.57
N ASP A 123 14.14 7.87 15.44
CA ASP A 123 13.58 7.28 14.22
C ASP A 123 14.49 7.58 13.02
N PHE A 124 14.53 6.65 12.06
CA PHE A 124 15.26 6.82 10.81
C PHE A 124 14.29 6.82 9.63
N VAL A 125 14.21 7.96 8.96
CA VAL A 125 13.47 8.08 7.70
C VAL A 125 14.43 7.89 6.54
N HIS A 126 14.05 7.08 5.56
CA HIS A 126 14.82 6.83 4.35
C HIS A 126 14.17 7.52 3.17
N ASP A 127 14.98 8.15 2.31
CA ASP A 127 14.49 8.77 1.08
C ASP A 127 15.56 8.70 -0.04
N GLN A 128 15.19 9.11 -1.25
CA GLN A 128 16.02 9.05 -2.45
C GLN A 128 15.95 10.36 -3.23
N LEU A 129 17.13 10.89 -3.56
CA LEU A 129 17.26 12.05 -4.44
C LEU A 129 16.86 11.70 -5.88
N SER A 130 16.55 12.71 -6.69
CA SER A 130 16.23 12.53 -8.12
C SER A 130 17.32 11.82 -8.92
N CYS A 131 18.58 11.93 -8.50
CA CYS A 131 19.72 11.23 -9.09
C CYS A 131 19.86 9.76 -8.64
N GLY A 132 18.90 9.22 -7.90
CA GLY A 132 18.89 7.84 -7.40
C GLY A 132 19.75 7.61 -6.15
N ARG A 133 20.51 8.61 -5.68
CA ARG A 133 21.28 8.52 -4.44
C ARG A 133 20.34 8.49 -3.24
N ARG A 134 20.46 7.46 -2.40
CA ARG A 134 19.70 7.32 -1.16
C ARG A 134 20.34 8.11 -0.04
N PHE A 135 19.51 8.66 0.85
CA PHE A 135 19.94 9.30 2.08
C PHE A 135 18.98 8.92 3.21
N ARG A 136 19.41 9.19 4.44
CA ARG A 136 18.64 8.92 5.66
C ARG A 136 18.58 10.18 6.51
N VAL A 137 17.50 10.32 7.26
CA VAL A 137 17.33 11.37 8.26
C VAL A 137 17.14 10.71 9.62
N LEU A 138 18.05 10.97 10.55
CA LEU A 138 17.86 10.63 11.97
C LEU A 138 17.04 11.73 12.63
N ASN A 139 15.86 11.37 13.12
CA ASN A 139 15.01 12.23 13.91
C ASN A 139 15.16 11.88 15.39
N ILE A 140 15.41 12.90 16.22
CA ILE A 140 15.52 12.78 17.67
C ILE A 140 14.44 13.66 18.26
N VAL A 141 13.49 13.06 18.97
CA VAL A 141 12.32 13.77 19.52
C VAL A 141 12.21 13.51 21.00
N ASP A 142 11.93 14.55 21.78
CA ASP A 142 11.57 14.38 23.19
C ASP A 142 10.10 13.91 23.31
N ASP A 143 9.88 12.80 23.99
CA ASP A 143 8.57 12.16 24.04
C ASP A 143 7.52 12.93 24.84
N VAL A 144 7.93 13.81 25.75
CA VAL A 144 7.03 14.55 26.63
C VAL A 144 6.66 15.90 25.99
N THR A 145 7.68 16.69 25.64
CA THR A 145 7.52 18.03 25.06
C THR A 145 7.15 17.97 23.57
N LYS A 146 7.38 16.85 22.90
CA LYS A 146 7.26 16.68 21.44
C LYS A 146 8.19 17.59 20.64
N GLU A 147 9.22 18.14 21.29
CA GLU A 147 10.23 18.94 20.63
C GLU A 147 11.13 18.05 19.75
N CYS A 148 11.40 18.50 18.52
CA CYS A 148 12.43 17.91 17.67
C CYS A 148 13.80 18.43 18.11
N LEU A 149 14.59 17.56 18.74
CA LEU A 149 15.92 17.87 19.26
C LEU A 149 17.00 17.86 18.16
N GLY A 150 16.76 17.11 17.09
CA GLY A 150 17.65 17.04 15.95
C GLY A 150 17.04 16.28 14.77
N ALA A 151 17.32 16.77 13.56
CA ALA A 151 17.00 16.12 12.30
C ALA A 151 18.27 16.08 11.43
N ILE A 152 18.99 14.95 11.46
CA ILE A 152 20.30 14.83 10.82
C ILE A 152 20.15 14.05 9.52
N ALA A 153 20.18 14.78 8.40
CA ALA A 153 20.16 14.21 7.06
C ALA A 153 21.58 13.91 6.58
N ASP A 154 21.87 12.65 6.24
CA ASP A 154 23.15 12.25 5.66
C ASP A 154 22.96 11.04 4.73
N VAL A 155 23.87 10.89 3.78
CA VAL A 155 23.97 9.75 2.89
C VAL A 155 24.45 8.49 3.62
N SER A 156 25.19 8.68 4.71
CA SER A 156 25.65 7.60 5.59
C SER A 156 25.65 8.03 7.06
N LEU A 157 24.63 7.59 7.79
CA LEU A 157 24.56 7.73 9.25
C LEU A 157 25.14 6.48 9.89
N SER A 158 26.47 6.46 10.09
CA SER A 158 27.14 5.41 10.87
C SER A 158 26.88 5.57 12.37
N GLY A 159 27.05 4.50 13.15
CA GLY A 159 26.94 4.55 14.61
C GLY A 159 27.72 5.69 15.25
N ARG A 160 28.98 5.85 14.83
CA ARG A 160 29.85 6.93 15.29
C ARG A 160 29.30 8.32 14.96
N ARG A 161 28.66 8.48 13.80
CA ARG A 161 28.00 9.75 13.46
C ARG A 161 26.82 9.99 14.38
N VAL A 162 25.97 9.00 14.59
CA VAL A 162 24.79 9.08 15.47
C VAL A 162 25.19 9.46 16.90
N ILE A 163 26.21 8.80 17.45
CA ILE A 163 26.72 9.07 18.80
C ILE A 163 27.22 10.50 18.91
N ARG A 164 28.01 10.98 17.93
CA ARG A 164 28.48 12.37 17.92
C ARG A 164 27.34 13.39 17.94
N GLU A 165 26.27 13.14 17.18
CA GLU A 165 25.11 14.04 17.16
C GLU A 165 24.36 14.01 18.51
N LEU A 166 24.22 12.82 19.10
CA LEU A 166 23.64 12.67 20.43
C LEU A 166 24.47 13.39 21.49
N ASP A 167 25.79 13.21 21.51
CA ASP A 167 26.69 13.91 22.42
C ASP A 167 26.56 15.43 22.29
N HIS A 168 26.45 15.94 21.06
CA HIS A 168 26.27 17.37 20.82
C HIS A 168 24.93 17.90 21.35
N ILE A 169 23.84 17.13 21.25
CA ILE A 169 22.54 17.50 21.82
C ILE A 169 22.57 17.40 23.35
N ILE A 170 23.14 16.33 23.89
CA ILE A 170 23.31 16.07 25.33
C ILE A 170 24.13 17.18 26.00
N SER A 171 25.22 17.62 25.35
CA SER A 171 26.07 18.69 25.89
C SER A 171 25.33 20.02 26.10
N ARG A 172 24.25 20.27 25.34
CA ARG A 172 23.47 21.51 25.40
C ARG A 172 22.25 21.41 26.32
N ARG A 173 21.66 20.23 26.45
CA ARG A 173 20.35 20.03 27.13
C ARG A 173 20.42 19.15 28.38
N GLY A 174 21.56 18.51 28.62
CA GLY A 174 21.69 17.41 29.56
C GLY A 174 21.30 16.08 28.93
N ALA A 175 21.72 14.99 29.57
CA ALA A 175 21.43 13.64 29.07
C ALA A 175 19.99 13.23 29.39
N PRO A 176 19.31 12.52 28.47
CA PRO A 176 18.02 11.94 28.78
C PRO A 176 18.15 10.77 29.74
N GLU A 177 17.07 10.43 30.45
CA GLU A 177 17.06 9.19 31.24
C GLU A 177 16.91 7.94 30.38
N MET A 178 16.28 8.09 29.22
CA MET A 178 15.98 6.99 28.33
C MET A 178 16.06 7.43 26.87
N ILE A 179 16.65 6.59 26.03
CA ILE A 179 16.59 6.71 24.58
C ILE A 179 15.93 5.45 24.04
N VAL A 180 14.97 5.60 23.14
CA VAL A 180 14.29 4.47 22.49
C VAL A 180 14.38 4.62 20.99
N SER A 181 14.71 3.54 20.30
CA SER A 181 14.60 3.43 18.85
C SER A 181 13.74 2.22 18.50
N ASP A 182 12.96 2.33 17.43
CA ASP A 182 12.03 1.30 16.97
C ASP A 182 12.61 0.39 15.87
N ASN A 183 13.91 0.48 15.59
CA ASN A 183 14.53 -0.29 14.53
C ASN A 183 14.88 -1.74 14.90
N VAL A 184 14.34 -2.64 14.08
CA VAL A 184 14.37 -4.10 14.16
C VAL A 184 15.74 -4.64 13.78
N LEU A 185 16.35 -5.43 14.66
CA LEU A 185 17.44 -6.35 14.36
C LEU A 185 17.02 -7.28 13.19
N HIS A 186 17.62 -7.09 12.01
CA HIS A 186 17.77 -8.16 11.03
C HIS A 186 19.25 -8.56 11.02
N SER A 187 19.67 -9.34 12.01
CA SER A 187 20.89 -10.14 11.88
C SER A 187 20.54 -11.38 11.05
N ASP A 188 20.84 -11.33 9.76
CA ASP A 188 20.96 -12.54 8.94
C ASP A 188 22.24 -13.27 9.38
N THR A 189 22.14 -14.11 10.41
CA THR A 189 23.10 -15.19 10.63
C THR A 189 22.46 -16.47 10.09
N GLN A 190 22.84 -16.90 8.90
CA GLN A 190 22.56 -18.27 8.47
C GLN A 190 23.36 -19.24 9.34
N ALA A 191 22.67 -20.12 10.06
CA ALA A 191 22.76 -21.57 9.84
C ALA A 191 21.99 -22.36 10.92
N SER A 192 21.24 -23.35 10.43
CA SER A 192 20.76 -24.56 11.11
C SER A 192 19.51 -24.50 12.02
N SER A 193 18.52 -25.27 11.55
CA SER A 193 17.40 -25.89 12.27
C SER A 193 16.20 -25.01 12.70
N GLY A 194 15.02 -25.53 12.37
CA GLY A 194 13.77 -24.81 12.39
C GLY A 194 13.21 -24.50 13.78
N ARG A 195 12.77 -23.26 13.94
CA ARG A 195 11.54 -22.82 14.63
C ARG A 195 11.47 -21.30 14.47
N ARG A 196 10.47 -20.78 13.75
CA ARG A 196 10.27 -19.33 13.59
C ARG A 196 9.85 -18.75 14.93
N SER A 197 10.82 -18.17 15.62
CA SER A 197 10.66 -17.51 16.91
C SER A 197 10.16 -16.08 16.74
N SER A 198 9.17 -15.78 17.58
CA SER A 198 8.52 -14.50 17.90
C SER A 198 9.34 -13.23 17.62
N SER A 199 8.68 -12.24 17.02
CA SER A 199 9.13 -10.84 16.97
C SER A 199 9.30 -10.30 18.39
N ARG A 200 10.50 -10.46 18.96
CA ARG A 200 10.87 -9.77 20.19
C ARG A 200 11.12 -8.31 19.83
N ASN A 201 10.23 -7.43 20.27
CA ASN A 201 10.55 -6.01 20.40
C ASN A 201 11.77 -5.92 21.34
N PHE A 202 12.94 -5.61 20.80
CA PHE A 202 14.07 -5.23 21.63
C PHE A 202 13.80 -3.81 22.13
N GLN A 203 13.28 -3.70 23.35
CA GLN A 203 13.43 -2.47 24.13
C GLN A 203 14.90 -2.43 24.53
N ILE A 204 15.70 -1.53 23.97
CA ILE A 204 16.96 -1.16 24.63
C ILE A 204 16.54 -0.39 25.90
N ARG A 205 16.40 -1.13 27.01
CA ARG A 205 16.40 -0.55 28.35
C ARG A 205 17.84 -0.17 28.65
N ALA A 206 18.26 1.02 28.24
CA ALA A 206 19.49 1.60 28.77
C ALA A 206 19.19 2.13 30.19
N LEU A 207 19.28 1.24 31.18
CA LEU A 207 19.42 1.63 32.58
C LEU A 207 20.89 2.03 32.80
N LYS A 208 21.16 3.35 32.92
CA LYS A 208 21.96 4.00 33.98
C LYS A 208 22.68 5.27 33.50
N SER A 209 22.50 6.32 34.31
CA SER A 209 23.40 7.43 34.69
C SER A 209 24.59 7.78 33.79
N ILE A 210 24.71 9.09 33.56
CA ILE A 210 25.70 9.87 32.78
C ILE A 210 27.18 9.44 32.90
N ALA A 211 27.58 8.70 33.93
CA ALA A 211 28.98 8.31 34.16
C ALA A 211 29.44 6.98 33.53
N GLY A 212 28.56 6.23 32.85
CA GLY A 212 28.83 4.83 32.51
C GLY A 212 28.37 4.37 31.11
N TRP A 213 28.61 5.17 30.07
CA TRP A 213 28.43 4.71 28.69
C TRP A 213 29.56 3.72 28.32
N ALA A 214 29.42 2.48 28.77
CA ALA A 214 30.33 1.39 28.45
C ALA A 214 30.22 1.02 26.96
N SER A 215 31.32 0.53 26.36
CA SER A 215 31.44 0.14 24.93
C SER A 215 30.24 -0.66 24.36
N ALA A 216 29.50 -1.40 25.18
CA ALA A 216 28.34 -2.19 24.79
C ALA A 216 27.16 -1.36 24.22
N THR A 217 26.87 -0.17 24.76
CA THR A 217 25.78 0.69 24.22
C THR A 217 26.18 1.37 22.92
N MET A 218 27.49 1.62 22.72
CA MET A 218 28.02 2.13 21.46
C MET A 218 27.97 1.09 20.34
N GLU A 219 28.14 -0.20 20.64
CA GLU A 219 27.95 -1.30 19.67
C GLU A 219 26.48 -1.47 19.29
N GLU A 220 25.54 -1.38 20.23
CA GLU A 220 24.10 -1.48 19.93
C GLU A 220 23.59 -0.29 19.09
N LEU A 221 23.99 0.93 19.44
CA LEU A 221 23.67 2.12 18.63
C LEU A 221 24.35 2.07 17.26
N ALA A 222 25.57 1.55 17.18
CA ALA A 222 26.24 1.31 15.91
C ALA A 222 25.54 0.23 15.09
N ALA A 223 25.05 -0.84 15.71
CA ALA A 223 24.26 -1.86 15.03
C ALA A 223 22.95 -1.29 14.47
N ILE A 224 22.24 -0.45 15.23
CA ILE A 224 21.01 0.24 14.78
C ILE A 224 21.29 1.19 13.60
N ALA A 225 22.41 1.91 13.63
CA ALA A 225 22.80 2.79 12.55
C ALA A 225 23.27 2.01 11.29
N ASN A 226 23.89 0.84 11.50
CA ASN A 226 24.49 0.00 10.46
C ASN A 226 23.53 -1.03 9.82
N THR A 227 22.38 -1.34 10.43
CA THR A 227 21.36 -2.25 9.85
C THR A 227 20.75 -1.75 8.54
N GLY A 228 20.98 -0.49 8.16
CA GLY A 228 20.64 0.08 6.86
C GLY A 228 21.82 0.30 5.90
N SER A 229 23.05 -0.06 6.31
CA SER A 229 24.23 0.05 5.45
C SER A 229 24.22 -1.07 4.40
N MET A 230 23.42 -0.91 3.35
CA MET A 230 23.67 -1.58 2.07
C MET A 230 25.08 -1.19 1.63
N ARG A 231 26.07 -2.03 1.94
CA ARG A 231 27.31 -2.08 1.18
C ARG A 231 26.89 -2.26 -0.27
N SER A 232 27.15 -1.25 -1.09
CA SER A 232 27.19 -1.42 -2.54
C SER A 232 28.37 -2.33 -2.85
N VAL A 233 28.17 -3.65 -2.81
CA VAL A 233 29.06 -4.59 -3.49
C VAL A 233 28.65 -4.56 -4.95
N VAL A 234 29.19 -3.61 -5.70
CA VAL A 234 29.31 -3.77 -7.15
C VAL A 234 30.62 -4.50 -7.37
N ALA A 235 30.52 -5.81 -7.53
CA ALA A 235 31.61 -6.64 -8.07
C ALA A 235 30.96 -7.70 -8.97
N GLY A 236 30.99 -7.43 -10.27
CA GLY A 236 30.61 -8.33 -11.36
C GLY A 236 31.39 -7.89 -12.61
N PRO A 237 31.83 -8.84 -13.45
CA PRO A 237 33.24 -8.96 -13.81
C PRO A 237 33.65 -8.09 -15.00
N HIS A 238 34.83 -7.49 -14.90
CA HIS A 238 35.66 -7.18 -16.06
C HIS A 238 36.22 -8.49 -16.61
N ARG A 239 35.96 -8.78 -17.88
CA ARG A 239 36.97 -9.36 -18.77
C ARG A 239 36.84 -8.75 -20.17
N PRO A 240 37.98 -8.59 -20.87
CA PRO A 240 38.09 -7.90 -22.15
C PRO A 240 37.40 -8.64 -23.29
#